data_AF-U2YB78-F1
#
_entry.id   AF-U2YB78-F1
#
_cell.length_a   1.000
_cell.length_b   1.000
_cell.length_c   1.000
_cell.angle_alpha   90.00
_cell.angle_beta   90.00
_cell.angle_gamma   90.00
#
_symmetry.space_group_name_H-M   'P 1'
#
loop_
_entity.id
_entity.type
_entity.pdbx_description
1 polymer ?
#
loop_
_entity_poly.entity_id
_entity_poly.type
_entity_poly.pdbx_seq_one_letter_code
_entity_poly.pdbx_strand_id
1 'polypeptide(L)' 'MYTISKRKRRLKWYLLFRREDGQAVYRYEPLQKCELKSRLKKGWKVVT' A
#
# COMPACT_ATOMS: atom_id res chain seq x y z
N MET A 1 13.52 26.70 -8.49
CA MET A 1 13.59 25.66 -7.44
C MET A 1 12.16 25.18 -7.15
N TYR A 2 11.76 23.99 -7.58
CA TYR A 2 10.43 23.45 -7.23
C TYR A 2 10.47 22.88 -5.81
N THR A 3 10.12 23.68 -4.81
CA THR A 3 9.83 23.18 -3.46
C THR A 3 8.50 22.44 -3.51
N ILE A 4 8.54 21.16 -3.90
CA ILE A 4 7.39 20.27 -3.81
C ILE A 4 7.07 20.15 -2.32
N SER A 5 6.17 21.02 -1.89
CA SER A 5 5.58 21.04 -0.57
C SER A 5 5.00 19.65 -0.35
N LYS A 6 5.70 18.82 0.45
CA LYS A 6 5.22 17.50 0.87
C LYS A 6 4.00 17.73 1.77
N ARG A 7 2.84 18.07 1.18
CA ARG A 7 1.53 18.00 1.84
C ARG A 7 1.52 16.65 2.54
N LYS A 8 1.47 16.65 3.88
CA LYS A 8 1.38 15.45 4.71
C LYS A 8 0.26 14.58 4.12
N ARG A 9 0.62 13.58 3.32
CA ARG A 9 -0.35 12.75 2.62
C ARG A 9 -1.04 11.93 3.69
N ARG A 10 -2.34 12.13 3.86
CA ARG A 10 -3.13 11.39 4.85
C ARG A 10 -2.96 9.89 4.57
N LEU A 11 -2.49 9.18 5.58
CA LEU A 11 -2.41 7.73 5.58
C LEU A 11 -3.83 7.18 5.60
N LYS A 12 -4.09 6.16 4.78
CA LYS A 12 -5.33 5.39 4.83
C LYS A 12 -4.99 3.96 5.18
N TRP A 13 -5.82 3.34 6.00
CA TRP A 13 -5.67 1.94 6.34
C TRP A 13 -6.15 1.08 5.19
N TYR A 14 -5.34 0.09 4.81
CA TYR A 14 -5.67 -0.89 3.78
C TYR A 14 -5.44 -2.29 4.30
N LEU A 15 -6.36 -3.18 3.98
CA LEU A 15 -6.15 -4.62 4.11
C LEU A 15 -5.54 -5.13 2.81
N LEU A 16 -4.29 -5.58 2.87
CA LEU A 16 -3.59 -6.18 1.77
C LEU A 16 -3.65 -7.70 1.86
N PHE A 17 -3.75 -8.34 0.70
CA PHE A 17 -3.73 -9.78 0.51
C PHE A 17 -2.66 -10.14 -0.52
N ARG A 18 -1.89 -11.17 -0.25
CA ARG A 18 -0.95 -11.78 -1.21
C ARG A 18 -0.94 -13.29 -1.00
N ARG A 19 -0.69 -14.04 -2.07
CA ARG A 19 -0.42 -15.48 -1.98
C ARG A 19 1.08 -15.71 -2.09
N GLU A 20 1.69 -16.24 -1.05
CA GLU A 20 3.11 -16.63 -1.02
C GLU A 20 3.17 -18.13 -0.71
N ASP A 21 3.85 -18.91 -1.55
CA ASP A 21 4.05 -20.36 -1.39
C ASP A 21 2.77 -21.15 -1.07
N GLY A 22 1.69 -20.78 -1.76
CA GLY A 22 0.36 -21.41 -1.60
C GLY A 22 -0.45 -20.90 -0.41
N GLN A 23 0.15 -20.18 0.53
CA GLN A 23 -0.51 -19.60 1.71
C GLN A 23 -1.05 -18.20 1.44
N ALA A 24 -2.20 -17.90 2.04
CA ALA A 24 -2.83 -16.59 2.01
C ALA A 24 -2.25 -15.71 3.13
N VAL A 25 -1.56 -14.65 2.76
CA VAL A 25 -1.00 -13.66 3.69
C VAL A 25 -1.83 -12.40 3.64
N TYR A 26 -2.35 -12.01 4.80
CA TYR A 26 -3.08 -10.76 4.98
C TYR A 26 -2.24 -9.78 5.80
N ARG A 27 -2.25 -8.51 5.41
CA ARG A 27 -1.52 -7.45 6.10
C ARG A 27 -2.36 -6.19 6.18
N TYR A 28 -2.67 -5.77 7.40
CA TYR A 28 -3.39 -4.53 7.66
C TYR A 28 -2.41 -3.43 8.03
N GLU A 29 -2.26 -2.41 7.18
CA GLU A 29 -1.31 -1.33 7.42
C GLU A 29 -1.76 0.02 6.85
N PRO A 30 -1.34 1.13 7.47
CA PRO A 30 -1.61 2.47 6.96
C PRO A 30 -0.66 2.79 5.80
N LEU A 31 -1.19 3.07 4.62
CA LEU A 31 -0.41 3.38 3.41
C LEU A 31 -0.78 4.73 2.83
N GLN A 32 0.21 5.40 2.24
CA GLN A 32 -0.02 6.48 1.30
C GLN A 32 -0.32 5.92 -0.10
N LYS A 33 -0.97 6.72 -0.95
CA LYS A 33 -1.28 6.34 -2.34
C LYS A 33 -0.07 5.84 -3.14
N CYS A 34 1.11 6.42 -2.91
CA CYS A 34 2.35 6.00 -3.56
C CYS A 34 2.85 4.64 -3.05
N GLU A 35 2.76 4.41 -1.74
CA GLU A 35 3.16 3.14 -1.13
C GLU A 35 2.20 2.02 -1.51
N LEU A 36 0.90 2.31 -1.54
CA LEU A 36 -0.11 1.39 -2.05
C LEU A 36 0.20 0.97 -3.49
N LYS A 37 0.50 1.94 -4.38
CA LYS A 37 0.94 1.64 -5.75
C LYS A 37 2.18 0.74 -5.78
N SER A 38 3.15 0.99 -4.91
CA SER A 38 4.33 0.14 -4.78
C SER A 38 3.99 -1.28 -4.29
N ARG A 39 3.02 -1.43 -3.38
CA ARG A 39 2.55 -2.74 -2.90
C ARG A 39 1.83 -3.51 -4.01
N LEU A 40 0.94 -2.84 -4.75
CA LEU A 40 0.27 -3.43 -5.91
C LEU A 40 1.29 -3.92 -6.96
N LYS A 41 2.33 -3.12 -7.25
CA LYS A 41 3.44 -3.55 -8.15
C LYS A 41 4.22 -4.75 -7.63
N LYS A 42 4.33 -4.92 -6.30
CA LYS A 42 4.95 -6.08 -5.65
C LYS A 42 4.02 -7.30 -5.55
N GLY A 43 2.84 -7.25 -6.17
CA GLY A 43 1.89 -8.37 -6.21
C GLY A 43 0.93 -8.45 -5.03
N TRP A 44 0.85 -7.41 -4.20
CA TRP A 44 -0.22 -7.30 -3.21
C TRP A 44 -1.53 -6.91 -3.88
N LYS A 45 -2.65 -7.36 -3.33
CA LYS A 45 -4.01 -6.96 -3.71
C LYS A 45 -4.68 -6.30 -2.51
N VAL A 46 -5.51 -5.29 -2.75
CA VAL A 46 -6.35 -4.72 -1.68
C VAL A 46 -7.59 -5.58 -1.54
N VAL A 47 -7.92 -5.96 -0.32
CA VAL A 47 -9.22 -6.52 0.03
C VAL A 47 -10.10 -5.32 0.35
N THR A 48 -11.09 -5.06 -0.50
CA THR A 48 -12.10 -4.01 -0.30
C THR A 48 -13.30 -4.56 0.44
#